data_AF-A0A9C7VXP3-F1
#
_entry.id   AF-A0A9C7VXP3-F1
#
_cell.length_a   1.000
_cell.length_b   1.000
_cell.length_c   1.000
_cell.angle_alpha   90.00
_cell.angle_beta   90.00
_cell.angle_gamma   90.00
#
_symmetry.space_group_name_H-M   'P 1'
#
loop_
_entity.id
_entity.type
_entity.pdbx_description
1 polymer ?
#
loop_
_entity_poly.entity_id
_entity_poly.type
_entity_poly.pdbx_seq_one_letter_code
_entity_poly.pdbx_strand_id
1 'polypeptide(L)' 'QTIKETEKVLNKAASFIRHELAGCIELRYIPKLHFAYDHSIERGLRVGKLIDDLMLNEQDKNKE' A
#
# COMPACT_ATOMS: atom_id res chain seq x y z
N GLN A 1 1.58 1.30 -16.98
CA GLN A 1 2.94 1.92 -17.09
C GLN A 1 3.14 3.03 -16.06
N THR A 2 2.10 3.82 -15.77
CA THR A 2 2.14 5.01 -14.91
C THR A 2 2.69 4.77 -13.49
N ILE A 3 2.28 3.71 -12.79
CA ILE A 3 2.67 3.48 -11.38
C ILE A 3 4.19 3.39 -11.20
N LYS A 4 4.87 2.59 -12.03
CA LYS A 4 6.33 2.44 -11.99
C LYS A 4 7.06 3.74 -12.32
N GLU A 5 6.50 4.54 -13.20
CA GLU A 5 7.06 5.83 -13.58
C GLU A 5 6.89 6.86 -12.46
N THR A 6 5.71 6.93 -11.85
CA THR A 6 5.44 7.75 -10.67
C THR A 6 6.36 7.37 -9.51
N GLU A 7 6.52 6.08 -9.23
CA GLU A 7 7.43 5.57 -8.20
C GLU A 7 8.88 6.03 -8.48
N LYS A 8 9.33 5.94 -9.73
CA LYS A 8 10.68 6.39 -10.13
C LYS A 8 10.86 7.90 -9.93
N VAL A 9 9.85 8.70 -10.28
CA VAL A 9 9.88 10.16 -10.09
C VAL A 9 9.92 10.53 -8.61
N LEU A 10 9.09 9.88 -7.78
CA LEU A 10 9.08 10.11 -6.34
C LEU A 10 10.41 9.73 -5.68
N ASN A 11 10.99 8.58 -6.06
CA ASN A 11 12.31 8.19 -5.57
C ASN A 11 13.42 9.16 -6.03
N LYS A 12 13.31 9.76 -7.22
CA LYS A 12 14.21 10.85 -7.65
C LYS A 12 14.04 12.11 -6.80
N ALA A 13 12.81 12.45 -6.42
CA ALA A 13 12.48 13.60 -5.58
C ALA A 13 12.70 13.35 -4.07
N ALA A 14 13.16 12.17 -3.67
CA ALA A 14 13.24 11.77 -2.27
C ALA A 14 14.12 12.69 -1.40
N SER A 15 15.18 13.28 -1.95
CA SER A 15 16.04 14.24 -1.23
C SER A 15 15.31 15.55 -0.93
N PHE A 16 14.54 16.05 -1.88
CA PHE A 16 13.70 17.24 -1.73
C PHE A 16 12.63 17.01 -0.66
N ILE A 17 11.86 15.92 -0.77
CA ILE A 17 10.81 15.59 0.20
C ILE A 17 11.40 15.38 1.61
N ARG A 18 12.58 14.77 1.71
CA ARG A 18 13.30 14.61 2.99
C ARG A 18 13.68 15.94 3.61
N HIS A 19 14.05 16.94 2.80
CA HIS A 19 14.36 18.29 3.27
C HIS A 19 13.12 18.97 3.84
N GLU A 20 11.99 18.94 3.12
CA GLU A 20 10.72 19.47 3.60
C GLU A 20 10.26 18.76 4.90
N LEU A 21 10.42 17.43 4.97
CA LEU A 21 10.06 16.65 6.16
C LEU A 21 10.87 17.03 7.40
N ALA A 22 12.13 17.49 7.21
CA ALA A 22 12.97 17.96 8.31
C ALA A 22 12.41 19.24 8.97
N GLY A 23 11.65 20.05 8.23
CA GLY A 23 10.96 21.22 8.78
C GLY A 23 9.63 20.88 9.46
N CYS A 24 9.03 19.73 9.14
CA CYS A 24 7.71 19.33 9.64
C CYS A 24 7.76 18.39 10.85
N ILE A 25 8.87 17.68 11.07
CA ILE A 25 8.99 16.65 12.12
C ILE A 25 10.26 16.88 12.95
N GLU A 26 10.11 16.88 14.28
CA GLU A 26 11.24 16.98 15.21
C GLU A 26 11.99 15.64 15.33
N LEU A 27 12.85 15.37 14.36
CA LEU A 27 13.80 14.26 14.40
C LEU A 27 15.23 14.79 14.28
N ARG A 28 16.13 14.28 15.12
CA ARG A 28 17.56 14.60 15.03
C ARG A 28 18.15 14.21 13.66
N TYR A 29 17.68 13.10 13.09
CA TYR A 29 18.06 12.63 11.77
C TYR A 29 16.84 12.13 11.02
N ILE A 30 16.51 12.75 9.89
CA ILE A 30 15.48 12.22 9.00
C ILE A 30 16.05 11.00 8.25
N PRO A 31 15.39 9.84 8.23
CA PRO A 31 15.86 8.67 7.51
C PRO A 31 15.84 8.88 5.98
N LYS A 32 16.45 7.96 5.22
CA LYS A 32 16.28 7.93 3.76
C LYS A 32 14.85 7.53 3.43
N LEU A 33 14.20 8.29 2.55
CA LEU A 33 12.85 7.98 2.08
C LEU A 33 12.91 6.94 0.97
N HIS A 34 12.00 5.98 1.02
CA HIS A 34 11.79 4.98 -0.03
C HIS A 34 10.30 5.01 -0.40
N PHE A 35 10.02 5.24 -1.68
CA PHE A 35 8.65 5.25 -2.19
C PHE A 35 8.40 3.94 -2.92
N ALA A 36 7.34 3.24 -2.53
CA ALA A 36 6.89 2.00 -3.13
C ALA A 36 5.37 2.06 -3.32
N TYR A 37 4.87 1.44 -4.39
CA TYR A 37 3.43 1.33 -4.59
C TYR A 37 2.84 0.25 -3.67
N ASP A 38 1.74 0.59 -3.00
CA ASP A 38 1.08 -0.33 -2.08
C ASP A 38 0.07 -1.23 -2.81
N HIS A 39 0.37 -2.54 -2.83
CA HIS A 39 -0.51 -3.58 -3.37
C HIS A 39 -1.46 -4.19 -2.32
N SER A 40 -1.39 -3.74 -1.07
CA SER A 40 -2.17 -4.30 0.05
C SER A 40 -3.67 -4.18 -0.16
N ILE A 41 -4.15 -3.10 -0.80
CA ILE A 41 -5.58 -2.88 -1.07
C ILE A 41 -6.15 -3.94 -2.01
N GLU A 42 -5.50 -4.17 -3.16
CA GLU A 42 -5.94 -5.19 -4.12
C GLU A 42 -5.92 -6.58 -3.47
N ARG A 43 -4.88 -6.85 -2.68
CA ARG A 43 -4.76 -8.09 -1.93
C ARG A 43 -5.88 -8.25 -0.91
N GLY A 44 -6.20 -7.21 -0.16
CA GLY A 44 -7.28 -7.19 0.83
C GLY A 44 -8.64 -7.47 0.19
N LEU A 45 -8.93 -6.83 -0.95
CA LEU A 45 -10.16 -7.10 -1.71
C LEU A 45 -10.24 -8.55 -2.19
N ARG A 46 -9.12 -9.12 -2.66
CA ARG A 46 -9.07 -10.52 -3.09
C ARG A 46 -9.32 -11.49 -1.94
N VAL A 47 -8.71 -11.24 -0.78
CA VAL A 47 -8.91 -12.07 0.42
C VAL A 47 -10.34 -11.94 0.93
N GLY A 48 -10.90 -10.72 0.97
CA GLY A 48 -12.29 -10.50 1.36
C GLY A 48 -13.27 -11.30 0.49
N LYS A 49 -13.13 -11.21 -0.84
CA LYS A 49 -13.93 -12.01 -1.78
C LYS A 49 -13.82 -13.51 -1.52
N LEU A 50 -12.61 -14.02 -1.28
CA LEU A 50 -12.41 -15.44 -1.01
C LEU A 50 -13.10 -15.87 0.29
N ILE A 51 -13.11 -15.02 1.32
CA ILE A 51 -13.81 -15.28 2.58
C ILE A 51 -15.33 -15.32 2.33
N ASP A 52 -15.86 -14.33 1.59
CA ASP A 52 -17.28 -14.26 1.27
C ASP A 52 -17.74 -15.50 0.46
N ASP A 53 -16.95 -15.91 -0.54
CA ASP A 53 -17.22 -17.09 -1.35
C ASP A 53 -17.23 -18.38 -0.49
N LEU A 54 -16.31 -18.50 0.48
CA LEU A 54 -16.30 -19.64 1.41
C LEU A 54 -17.52 -19.64 2.32
N MET A 55 -17.94 -18.49 2.84
CA MET A 55 -19.12 -18.39 3.70
C MET A 55 -20.41 -18.73 2.96
N LEU A 56 -20.57 -18.29 1.70
CA LEU A 56 -21.72 -18.66 0.86
C LEU A 56 -21.77 -20.18 0.65
N ASN A 57 -20.65 -20.80 0.30
CA ASN A 57 -20.55 -22.24 0.10
C ASN A 57 -20.86 -23.04 1.39
N GLU A 58 -20.51 -22.53 2.58
CA GLU A 58 -20.87 -23.17 3.86
C GLU A 58 -22.36 -23.05 4.18
N GLN A 59 -23.02 -21.95 3.81
CA GLN A 59 -24.46 -21.81 4.02
C GLN A 59 -25.29 -22.71 3.11
N ASP A 60 -24.84 -22.94 1.88
CA ASP A 60 -25.51 -23.85 0.95
C ASP A 60 -25.40 -25.31 1.41
N LYS A 61 -24.25 -25.72 1.97
CA LYS A 61 -24.07 -27.07 2.53
C LYS A 61 -24.90 -27.35 3.78
N ASN A 62 -25.24 -26.33 4.57
CA ASN A 62 -26.04 -26.50 5.79
C ASN A 62 -27.55 -26.48 5.52
N LYS A 63 -27.98 -26.20 4.28
CA LYS A 63 -29.40 -26.20 3.87
C LYS A 63 -29.84 -27.49 3.17
N GLU A 64 -28.90 -28.37 2.79
CA GLU A 64 -29.16 -29.77 2.43
C GLU A 64 -29.18 -30.67 3.67
#